data_AF-A0AA44CDB2-F1
#
_entry.id   AF-A0AA44CDB2-F1
#
_cell.length_a   1.000
_cell.length_b   1.000
_cell.length_c   1.000
_cell.angle_alpha   90.00
_cell.angle_beta   90.00
_cell.angle_gamma   90.00
#
_symmetry.space_group_name_H-M   'P 1'
#
loop_
_entity.id
_entity.type
_entity.pdbx_description
1 polymer ?
#
loop_
_entity_poly.entity_id
_entity_poly.type
_entity_poly.pdbx_seq_one_letter_code
_entity_poly.pdbx_strand_id
1 'polypeptide(L)'
;MTDDRNEGLEERRKRLDAQLSERRGNDSRDAADEARAASNRKGYQVAIKLSSEFVAAVIVGALLGYLLDTFAGTAPWGMIVLLLLGFCAGVLNVMRSAGMVASPHPADRTAPGGLGRGQGGVGDDNKDGGA
;
A
#
# COMPACT_ATOMS: atom_id res chain seq x y z
N MET A 1 58.90 -16.42 -5.28
CA MET A 1 58.25 -17.18 -4.18
C MET A 1 57.06 -16.45 -3.55
N THR A 2 56.90 -15.14 -3.80
CA THR A 2 55.69 -14.38 -3.46
C THR A 2 54.56 -14.56 -4.47
N ASP A 3 54.90 -14.86 -5.72
CA ASP A 3 53.95 -14.97 -6.83
C ASP A 3 53.03 -16.19 -6.68
N ASP A 4 53.58 -17.36 -6.32
CA ASP A 4 52.79 -18.59 -6.07
C ASP A 4 51.74 -18.44 -4.97
N ARG A 5 52.04 -17.60 -3.95
CA ARG A 5 51.13 -17.35 -2.83
C ARG A 5 49.97 -16.43 -3.26
N ASN A 6 50.25 -15.47 -4.13
CA ASN A 6 49.22 -14.56 -4.65
C ASN A 6 48.26 -15.30 -5.58
N GLU A 7 48.78 -16.14 -6.48
CA GLU A 7 47.96 -16.97 -7.39
C GLU A 7 46.94 -17.82 -6.60
N GLY A 8 47.38 -18.50 -5.54
CA GLY A 8 46.49 -19.28 -4.68
C GLY A 8 45.45 -18.46 -3.89
N LEU A 9 45.73 -17.18 -3.59
CA LEU A 9 44.76 -16.28 -2.94
C LEU A 9 43.73 -15.74 -3.92
N GLU A 10 44.15 -15.48 -5.16
CA GLU A 10 43.28 -15.04 -6.25
C GLU A 10 42.28 -16.14 -6.63
N GLU A 11 42.72 -17.39 -6.72
CA GLU A 11 41.82 -18.53 -6.94
C GLU A 11 40.78 -18.68 -5.84
N ARG A 12 41.19 -18.52 -4.57
CA ARG A 12 40.29 -18.58 -3.42
C ARG A 12 39.29 -17.43 -3.42
N ARG A 13 39.72 -16.21 -3.73
CA ARG A 13 38.84 -15.04 -3.89
C ARG A 13 37.83 -15.27 -5.00
N LYS A 14 38.28 -15.68 -6.17
CA LYS A 14 37.43 -15.98 -7.32
C LYS A 14 36.37 -17.04 -7.00
N ARG A 15 36.75 -18.08 -6.26
CA ARG A 15 35.82 -19.13 -5.79
C ARG A 15 34.83 -18.63 -4.75
N LEU A 16 35.23 -17.71 -3.87
CA LEU A 16 34.32 -17.08 -2.90
C LEU A 16 33.36 -16.09 -3.58
N ASP A 17 33.85 -15.28 -4.51
CA ASP A 17 33.05 -14.35 -5.30
C ASP A 17 32.00 -15.11 -6.13
N ALA A 18 32.39 -16.23 -6.75
CA ALA A 18 31.46 -17.10 -7.45
C ALA A 18 30.35 -17.61 -6.52
N GLN A 19 30.70 -18.13 -5.34
CA GLN A 19 29.73 -18.61 -4.35
C GLN A 19 28.83 -17.50 -3.77
N LEU A 20 29.38 -16.30 -3.53
CA LEU A 20 28.62 -15.15 -3.05
C LEU A 20 27.65 -14.63 -4.12
N SER A 21 28.08 -14.61 -5.39
CA SER A 21 27.23 -14.22 -6.51
C SER A 21 26.06 -15.19 -6.71
N GLU A 22 26.31 -16.49 -6.55
CA GLU A 22 25.29 -17.53 -6.63
C GLU A 22 24.28 -17.41 -5.48
N ARG A 23 24.74 -17.25 -4.24
CA ARG A 23 23.84 -17.06 -3.09
C ARG A 23 23.05 -15.77 -3.18
N ARG A 24 23.67 -14.64 -3.55
CA ARG A 24 22.94 -13.38 -3.77
C ARG A 24 21.91 -13.52 -4.89
N GLY A 25 22.22 -14.27 -5.96
CA GLY A 25 21.29 -14.55 -7.04
C GLY A 25 20.06 -15.33 -6.58
N ASN A 26 20.26 -16.34 -5.72
CA ASN A 26 19.17 -17.13 -5.14
C ASN A 26 18.36 -16.31 -4.12
N ASP A 27 19.00 -15.63 -3.17
CA ASP A 27 18.33 -14.78 -2.18
C ASP A 27 17.50 -13.66 -2.85
N SER A 28 18.00 -13.09 -3.95
CA SER A 28 17.28 -12.07 -4.71
C SER A 28 16.06 -12.64 -5.44
N ARG A 29 16.13 -13.89 -5.91
CA ARG A 29 14.99 -14.59 -6.54
C ARG A 29 13.94 -14.96 -5.52
N ASP A 30 14.35 -15.53 -4.40
CA ASP A 30 13.46 -15.90 -3.29
C ASP A 30 12.74 -14.66 -2.74
N ALA A 31 13.46 -13.56 -2.52
CA ALA A 31 12.86 -12.29 -2.11
C ALA A 31 11.88 -11.72 -3.14
N ALA A 32 12.17 -11.85 -4.44
CA ALA A 32 11.28 -11.39 -5.51
C ALA A 32 9.99 -12.25 -5.59
N ASP A 33 10.11 -13.57 -5.41
CA ASP A 33 8.97 -14.48 -5.42
C ASP A 33 8.11 -14.31 -4.16
N GLU A 34 8.72 -14.07 -3.01
CA GLU A 34 8.02 -13.75 -1.76
C GLU A 34 7.29 -12.41 -1.87
N ALA A 35 7.93 -11.38 -2.45
CA ALA A 35 7.30 -10.08 -2.72
C ALA A 35 6.12 -10.20 -3.69
N ARG A 36 6.24 -11.03 -4.74
CA ARG A 36 5.14 -11.34 -5.67
C ARG A 36 3.98 -12.04 -4.95
N ALA A 37 4.27 -13.06 -4.14
CA ALA A 37 3.27 -13.80 -3.38
C ALA A 37 2.54 -12.90 -2.35
N ALA A 38 3.28 -12.01 -1.66
CA ALA A 38 2.72 -11.01 -0.77
C ALA A 38 1.84 -10.01 -1.51
N SER A 39 2.27 -9.54 -2.69
CA SER A 39 1.46 -8.62 -3.53
C SER A 39 0.17 -9.27 -4.02
N ASN A 40 0.23 -10.54 -4.45
CA ASN A 40 -0.94 -11.30 -4.91
C ASN A 40 -1.95 -11.49 -3.78
N ARG A 41 -1.48 -11.84 -2.57
CA ARG A 41 -2.35 -12.00 -1.40
C ARG A 41 -3.03 -10.69 -1.02
N LYS A 42 -2.31 -9.57 -1.08
CA LYS A 42 -2.84 -8.23 -0.80
C LYS A 42 -3.87 -7.81 -1.86
N GLY A 43 -3.57 -8.03 -3.14
CA GLY A 43 -4.48 -7.76 -4.25
C GLY A 43 -5.78 -8.58 -4.16
N TYR A 44 -5.69 -9.86 -3.82
CA TYR A 44 -6.86 -10.73 -3.64
C TYR A 44 -7.76 -10.27 -2.49
N GLN A 45 -7.17 -9.91 -1.33
CA GLN A 45 -7.94 -9.39 -0.19
C GLN A 45 -8.70 -8.10 -0.53
N VAL A 46 -8.06 -7.20 -1.28
CA VAL A 46 -8.70 -5.97 -1.75
C VAL A 46 -9.83 -6.29 -2.73
N ALA A 47 -9.59 -7.18 -3.71
CA ALA A 47 -10.59 -7.56 -4.70
C ALA A 47 -11.84 -8.20 -4.07
N ILE A 48 -11.66 -9.09 -3.08
CA ILE A 48 -12.77 -9.74 -2.36
C ILE A 48 -13.58 -8.73 -1.54
N LYS A 49 -12.91 -7.81 -0.82
CA LYS A 49 -13.63 -6.76 -0.08
C LYS A 49 -14.46 -5.90 -1.03
N LEU A 50 -13.84 -5.44 -2.11
CA LEU A 50 -14.48 -4.55 -3.06
C LEU A 50 -15.68 -5.20 -3.76
N SER A 51 -15.55 -6.47 -4.15
CA SER A 51 -16.67 -7.21 -4.75
C SER A 51 -17.81 -7.45 -3.75
N SER A 52 -17.50 -7.74 -2.48
CA SER A 52 -18.52 -7.93 -1.44
C SER A 52 -19.29 -6.65 -1.13
N GLU A 53 -18.61 -5.50 -1.06
CA GLU A 53 -19.25 -4.20 -0.85
C GLU A 53 -20.16 -3.82 -2.03
N PHE A 54 -19.70 -4.09 -3.26
CA PHE A 54 -20.49 -3.84 -4.47
C PHE A 54 -21.75 -4.70 -4.49
N VAL A 55 -21.63 -6.01 -4.25
CA VAL A 55 -22.78 -6.92 -4.23
C VAL A 55 -23.77 -6.55 -3.11
N ALA A 56 -23.27 -6.17 -1.93
CA ALA A 56 -24.12 -5.71 -0.84
C ALA A 56 -24.93 -4.47 -1.22
N ALA A 57 -24.31 -3.47 -1.85
CA ALA A 57 -24.99 -2.27 -2.33
C ALA A 57 -26.09 -2.59 -3.38
N VAL A 58 -25.79 -3.50 -4.32
CA VAL A 58 -26.75 -3.95 -5.34
C VAL A 58 -27.96 -4.67 -4.69
N ILE A 59 -27.71 -5.59 -3.76
CA ILE A 59 -28.78 -6.32 -3.07
C ILE A 59 -29.66 -5.35 -2.26
N VAL A 60 -29.05 -4.42 -1.52
CA VAL A 60 -29.79 -3.41 -0.75
C VAL A 60 -30.61 -2.50 -1.67
N GLY A 61 -30.03 -2.05 -2.79
CA GLY A 61 -30.74 -1.24 -3.79
C GLY A 61 -31.92 -1.99 -4.43
N ALA A 62 -31.74 -3.28 -4.73
CA ALA A 62 -32.80 -4.13 -5.28
C ALA A 62 -33.92 -4.37 -4.26
N LEU A 63 -33.59 -4.65 -3.00
CA LEU A 63 -34.57 -4.85 -1.91
C LEU A 63 -35.37 -3.57 -1.63
N LEU A 64 -34.70 -2.43 -1.51
CA LEU A 64 -35.36 -1.13 -1.33
C LEU A 64 -36.20 -0.75 -2.56
N GLY A 65 -35.69 -1.02 -3.76
CA GLY A 65 -36.41 -0.83 -5.02
C GLY A 65 -37.70 -1.63 -5.07
N TYR A 66 -37.63 -2.92 -4.76
CA TYR A 66 -38.79 -3.81 -4.74
C TYR A 66 -39.84 -3.39 -3.69
N LEU A 67 -39.40 -3.01 -2.48
CA LEU A 67 -40.30 -2.57 -1.43
C LEU A 67 -41.03 -1.26 -1.82
N LEU A 68 -40.31 -0.32 -2.43
CA LEU A 68 -40.88 0.94 -2.91
C LEU A 68 -41.87 0.72 -4.06
N ASP A 69 -41.54 -0.14 -5.02
CA ASP A 69 -42.40 -0.47 -6.16
C ASP A 69 -43.73 -1.10 -5.71
N THR A 70 -43.66 -1.95 -4.67
CA THR A 70 -44.84 -2.59 -4.05
C THR A 70 -45.71 -1.57 -3.30
N PHE A 71 -45.09 -0.58 -2.64
CA PHE A 71 -45.82 0.45 -1.89
C PHE A 71 -46.43 1.52 -2.80
N ALA A 72 -45.73 1.90 -3.88
CA ALA A 72 -46.17 2.94 -4.81
C ALA A 72 -47.14 2.40 -5.88
N GLY A 73 -47.21 1.08 -6.09
CA GLY A 73 -48.04 0.46 -7.14
C GLY A 73 -47.57 0.80 -8.57
N THR A 74 -46.40 1.44 -8.72
CA THR A 74 -45.82 1.90 -9.99
C THR A 74 -44.88 0.86 -10.59
N ALA A 75 -45.35 -0.38 -10.80
CA ALA A 75 -44.52 -1.40 -11.41
C ALA A 75 -44.14 -1.01 -12.87
N PRO A 76 -42.86 -1.07 -13.32
CA PRO A 76 -41.59 -1.35 -12.63
C PRO A 76 -40.65 -0.12 -12.55
N TRP A 77 -41.21 1.09 -12.57
CA TRP A 77 -40.42 2.32 -12.72
C TRP A 77 -39.57 2.62 -11.47
N GLY A 78 -40.06 2.30 -10.28
CA GLY A 78 -39.31 2.48 -9.03
C GLY A 78 -38.09 1.56 -8.98
N MET A 79 -38.26 0.31 -9.42
CA MET A 79 -37.16 -0.65 -9.53
C MET A 79 -36.09 -0.18 -10.52
N ILE A 80 -36.48 0.35 -11.70
CA ILE A 80 -35.53 0.82 -12.72
C ILE A 80 -34.70 2.01 -12.20
N VAL A 81 -35.35 3.01 -11.60
CA VAL A 81 -34.65 4.21 -11.10
C VAL A 81 -33.73 3.89 -9.93
N LEU A 82 -34.20 3.09 -8.96
CA LEU A 82 -33.38 2.71 -7.80
C LEU A 82 -32.26 1.73 -8.16
N LEU A 83 -32.46 0.87 -9.17
CA LEU A 83 -31.40 0.01 -9.69
C LEU A 83 -30.34 0.82 -10.42
N LEU A 84 -30.72 1.80 -11.24
CA LEU A 84 -29.76 2.72 -11.88
C LEU A 84 -29.01 3.56 -10.85
N LEU A 85 -29.70 4.09 -9.85
CA LEU A 85 -29.09 4.90 -8.78
C LEU A 85 -28.17 4.05 -7.89
N GLY A 86 -28.60 2.85 -7.51
CA GLY A 86 -27.80 1.89 -6.74
C GLY A 86 -26.59 1.38 -7.51
N PHE A 87 -26.73 1.14 -8.80
CA PHE A 87 -25.61 0.82 -9.69
C PHE A 87 -24.62 1.97 -9.80
N CYS A 88 -25.11 3.20 -9.99
CA CYS A 88 -24.27 4.40 -10.03
C CYS A 88 -23.52 4.59 -8.70
N ALA A 89 -24.20 4.44 -7.56
CA ALA A 89 -23.59 4.49 -6.23
C ALA A 89 -22.54 3.38 -6.02
N GLY A 90 -22.82 2.16 -6.48
CA GLY A 90 -21.87 1.04 -6.44
C GLY A 90 -20.62 1.30 -7.29
N VAL A 91 -20.78 1.80 -8.50
CA VAL A 91 -19.66 2.17 -9.40
C VAL A 91 -18.87 3.33 -8.78
N LEU A 92 -19.53 4.34 -8.20
CA LEU A 92 -18.86 5.43 -7.47
C LEU A 92 -18.06 4.91 -6.27
N ASN A 93 -18.56 3.93 -5.51
CA ASN A 93 -17.82 3.31 -4.40
C ASN A 93 -16.56 2.59 -4.91
N VAL A 94 -16.67 1.85 -6.01
CA VAL A 94 -15.54 1.16 -6.67
C VAL A 94 -14.49 2.15 -7.17
N MET A 95 -14.91 3.21 -7.88
CA MET A 95 -14.01 4.25 -8.38
C MET A 95 -13.30 5.00 -7.25
N ARG A 96 -13.99 5.22 -6.13
CA ARG A 96 -13.40 5.82 -4.92
C ARG A 96 -12.32 4.92 -4.32
N SER A 97 -12.60 3.64 -4.15
CA SER A 97 -11.62 2.66 -3.65
C SER A 97 -10.44 2.44 -4.61
N ALA A 98 -10.66 2.58 -5.92
CA ALA A 98 -9.60 2.53 -6.93
C ALA A 98 -8.75 3.82 -6.99
N GLY A 99 -9.06 4.84 -6.19
CA GLY A 99 -8.27 6.07 -6.10
C GLY A 99 -8.49 7.08 -7.23
N MET A 100 -9.51 6.90 -8.09
CA MET A 100 -9.83 7.86 -9.15
C MET A 100 -10.54 9.12 -8.64
N VAL A 101 -11.11 9.09 -7.44
CA VAL A 101 -11.67 10.27 -6.76
C VAL A 101 -10.72 10.64 -5.63
N ALA A 102 -9.79 11.55 -5.90
CA ALA A 102 -8.92 12.14 -4.90
C ALA A 102 -9.77 12.77 -3.79
N SER A 103 -9.67 12.26 -2.57
CA SER A 103 -10.20 12.96 -1.41
C SER A 103 -9.37 14.24 -1.22
N PRO A 104 -9.99 15.41 -1.02
CA PRO A 104 -9.29 16.64 -0.71
C PRO A 104 -8.33 16.43 0.47
N HIS A 105 -7.12 16.92 0.25
CA HIS A 105 -5.99 17.01 1.15
C HIS A 105 -6.40 17.28 2.61
N PRO A 106 -6.07 16.39 3.57
CA PRO A 106 -5.99 16.75 4.98
C PRO A 106 -4.70 17.54 5.22
N ALA A 107 -4.56 18.72 4.59
CA ALA A 107 -3.86 19.80 5.26
C ALA A 107 -4.73 20.26 6.43
N ASP A 108 -4.13 20.85 7.45
CA ASP A 108 -4.79 21.45 8.63
C ASP A 108 -5.14 20.55 9.81
N ARG A 109 -4.31 19.53 10.15
CA ARG A 109 -4.33 19.06 11.56
C ARG A 109 -3.01 18.70 12.23
N THR A 110 -1.89 19.25 11.79
CA THR A 110 -0.65 19.14 12.57
C THR A 110 0.23 20.38 12.46
N ALA A 111 -0.29 21.49 12.97
CA ALA A 111 0.55 22.55 13.52
C ALA A 111 -0.03 22.96 14.88
N PRO A 112 0.27 22.24 15.99
CA PRO A 112 0.22 22.88 17.28
C PRO A 112 1.38 23.89 17.30
N GLY A 113 1.01 25.15 17.48
CA GLY A 113 1.88 26.30 17.30
C GLY A 113 3.19 26.24 18.09
N GLY A 114 4.20 26.87 17.50
CA GLY A 114 5.37 27.32 18.22
C GLY A 114 4.94 28.23 19.37
N LEU A 115 5.18 27.75 20.59
CA LEU A 115 5.31 28.58 21.77
C LEU A 115 6.70 28.28 22.34
N GLY A 116 7.59 29.27 22.20
CA GLY A 116 8.95 29.17 22.70
C GLY A 116 8.99 29.10 24.22
N ARG A 117 9.96 28.35 24.75
CA ARG A 117 10.66 28.67 26.00
C ARG A 117 11.90 27.77 26.13
N GLY A 118 13.05 28.38 26.39
CA GLY A 118 14.22 27.65 26.90
C GLY A 118 15.49 27.74 26.07
N GLN A 119 15.83 28.93 25.53
CA GLN A 119 17.23 29.27 25.29
C GLN A 119 17.86 29.50 26.67
N GLY A 120 18.42 28.44 27.26
CA GLY A 120 19.30 28.49 28.41
C GLY A 120 20.68 28.07 27.92
N GLY A 121 21.60 29.04 27.87
CA GLY A 121 22.97 28.80 27.45
C GLY A 121 23.69 27.86 28.41
N VAL A 122 24.50 26.97 27.84
CA VAL A 122 25.74 26.50 28.45
C VAL A 122 26.73 26.44 27.29
N GLY A 123 27.57 27.46 27.21
CA GLY A 123 28.90 27.26 26.64
C GLY A 123 29.64 26.38 27.62
N ASP A 124 30.22 25.30 27.13
CA ASP A 124 31.40 24.77 27.77
C ASP A 124 32.35 24.29 26.68
N ASP A 125 33.55 24.77 26.85
CA ASP A 125 34.69 24.66 25.98
C ASP A 125 35.17 23.22 25.95
N ASN A 126 35.43 22.71 24.75
CA ASN A 126 36.37 21.61 24.60
C ASN A 126 37.23 21.85 23.36
N LYS A 127 38.06 22.88 23.45
CA LYS A 127 39.42 22.80 22.96
C LYS A 127 40.21 22.02 24.01
N ASP A 128 40.83 20.92 23.61
CA ASP A 128 42.25 20.63 23.84
C ASP A 128 42.54 19.13 23.83
N GLY A 129 43.61 18.79 23.11
CA GLY A 129 44.29 17.49 23.17
C GLY A 129 44.01 16.61 21.96
N GLY A 130 44.98 16.28 21.12
CA GLY A 130 46.43 16.37 21.25
C GLY A 130 47.03 15.42 20.21
N ALA A 131 48.22 15.80 19.75
CA ALA A 131 49.09 15.16 18.76
C ALA A 131 49.06 13.63 18.67
#